data_AF-A0AAX4H7Q9-F1
#
_entry.id   AF-A0AAX4H7Q9-F1
#
_cell.length_a   1.000
_cell.length_b   1.000
_cell.length_c   1.000
_cell.angle_alpha   90.00
_cell.angle_beta   90.00
_cell.angle_gamma   90.00
#
_symmetry.space_group_name_H-M   'P 1'
#
loop_
_entity.id
_entity.type
_entity.pdbx_description
1 polymer ?
#
loop_
_entity_poly.entity_id
_entity_poly.type
_entity_poly.pdbx_seq_one_letter_code
_entity_poly.pdbx_strand_id
1 'polypeptide(L)'
;MGVSIESNYLPSRGSSWTGLSIFEMDINQFEEALPKFNSLLLEHLSAPIFKNYIRNSLISPYSYTRIERAPKRVDTINTNPLNKSSWSWLSAEFTIHYDNFYRVPLFSFRLDLLLVDSNSYCAIDIHPILQNPWIYMHPCETSSTMDGIGWTDDVDYLVKWIGMVFLMVLPDIQMRYIVQ
;
A
#
# COMPACT_ATOMS: atom_id res chain seq x y z
N MET A 1 44.46 -11.84 39.18
CA MET A 1 43.53 -12.41 38.18
C MET A 1 42.29 -11.54 38.17
N GLY A 2 42.16 -10.66 37.19
CA GLY A 2 40.99 -9.82 36.99
C GLY A 2 40.68 -9.81 35.50
N VAL A 3 39.54 -10.36 35.11
CA VAL A 3 39.09 -10.42 33.73
C VAL A 3 38.19 -9.21 33.51
N SER A 4 38.61 -8.27 32.66
CA SER A 4 37.76 -7.20 32.15
C SER A 4 36.87 -7.77 31.05
N ILE A 5 35.55 -7.63 31.22
CA ILE A 5 34.56 -7.96 30.19
C ILE A 5 34.45 -6.72 29.29
N GLU A 6 35.03 -6.79 28.09
CA GLU A 6 34.80 -5.78 27.05
C GLU A 6 33.39 -5.94 26.48
N SER A 7 32.59 -4.87 26.57
CA SER A 7 31.25 -4.78 26.01
C SER A 7 31.34 -4.61 24.48
N ASN A 8 31.40 -5.72 23.75
CA ASN A 8 31.17 -5.73 22.31
C ASN A 8 29.67 -5.77 22.04
N TYR A 9 29.00 -4.64 21.84
CA TYR A 9 27.82 -4.50 20.98
C TYR A 9 27.39 -3.03 20.93
N LEU A 10 28.02 -2.24 20.07
CA LEU A 10 27.38 -1.17 19.29
C LEU A 10 28.40 -0.79 18.20
N PRO A 11 28.09 -0.93 16.90
CA PRO A 11 28.98 -0.40 15.88
C PRO A 11 29.01 1.13 15.99
N SER A 12 30.22 1.67 16.11
CA SER A 12 30.53 3.08 16.05
C SER A 12 29.99 3.71 14.76
N ARG A 13 29.29 4.85 14.89
CA ARG A 13 28.98 5.79 13.80
C ARG A 13 30.27 6.09 13.02
N GLY A 14 30.45 5.48 11.84
CA GLY A 14 31.65 5.74 11.04
C GLY A 14 32.00 4.75 9.94
N SER A 15 31.18 3.74 9.63
CA SER A 15 31.39 2.90 8.45
C SER A 15 30.70 3.49 7.22
N SER A 16 31.52 3.85 6.24
CA SER A 16 31.13 4.32 4.91
C SER A 16 30.28 3.28 4.17
N TRP A 17 28.97 3.50 4.09
CA TRP A 17 28.08 2.84 3.13
C TRP A 17 28.04 3.63 1.82
N THR A 18 29.18 3.81 1.15
CA THR A 18 29.24 4.54 -0.14
C THR A 18 29.10 3.60 -1.34
N GLY A 19 28.31 2.53 -1.22
CA GLY A 19 28.22 1.52 -2.28
C GLY A 19 26.95 0.66 -2.33
N LEU A 20 25.93 0.93 -1.50
CA LEU A 20 24.60 0.41 -1.76
C LEU A 20 23.87 1.49 -2.56
N SER A 21 23.79 1.28 -3.86
CA SER A 21 22.74 1.90 -4.67
C SER A 21 21.42 1.52 -4.02
N ILE A 22 20.87 2.42 -3.21
CA ILE A 22 19.47 2.32 -2.77
C ILE A 22 18.69 2.45 -4.07
N PHE A 23 18.13 1.34 -4.56
CA PHE A 23 17.39 1.35 -5.80
C PHE A 23 16.02 1.97 -5.48
N GLU A 24 15.97 3.30 -5.46
CA GLU A 24 14.71 4.04 -5.34
C GLU A 24 14.11 4.19 -6.73
N MET A 25 12.81 3.95 -6.84
CA MET A 25 12.05 4.29 -8.05
C MET A 25 11.91 5.81 -8.11
N ASP A 26 12.37 6.45 -9.18
CA ASP A 26 12.13 7.87 -9.37
C ASP A 26 10.72 8.17 -9.93
N ILE A 27 10.30 9.43 -9.89
CA ILE A 27 8.95 9.84 -10.30
C ILE A 27 8.67 9.59 -11.80
N ASN A 28 9.68 9.70 -12.67
CA ASN A 28 9.50 9.46 -14.10
C ASN A 28 9.32 7.97 -14.37
N GLN A 29 10.11 7.13 -13.68
CA GLN A 29 9.94 5.67 -13.71
C GLN A 29 8.55 5.26 -13.22
N PHE A 30 8.09 5.87 -12.12
CA PHE A 30 6.73 5.68 -11.62
C PHE A 30 5.68 6.08 -12.66
N GLU A 31 5.79 7.28 -13.24
CA GLU A 31 4.83 7.80 -14.24
C GLU A 31 4.74 6.90 -15.46
N GLU A 32 5.88 6.42 -15.96
CA GLU A 32 5.96 5.54 -17.13
C GLU A 32 5.40 4.13 -16.82
N ALA A 33 5.67 3.58 -15.64
CA ALA A 33 5.21 2.25 -15.24
C ALA A 33 3.73 2.20 -14.86
N LEU A 34 3.17 3.31 -14.35
CA LEU A 34 1.82 3.36 -13.76
C LEU A 34 0.70 2.85 -14.68
N PRO A 35 0.64 3.15 -15.99
CA PRO A 35 -0.39 2.63 -16.88
C PRO A 35 -0.35 1.11 -17.05
N LYS A 36 0.84 0.55 -17.23
CA LYS A 36 1.03 -0.89 -17.39
C LYS A 36 0.74 -1.62 -16.08
N PHE A 37 1.25 -1.10 -14.97
CA PHE A 37 0.93 -1.59 -13.63
C PHE A 37 -0.58 -1.57 -13.35
N ASN A 38 -1.28 -0.46 -13.63
CA ASN A 38 -2.72 -0.35 -13.40
C ASN A 38 -3.49 -1.40 -14.22
N SER A 39 -3.06 -1.68 -15.45
CA SER A 39 -3.67 -2.73 -16.28
C SER A 39 -3.55 -4.11 -15.63
N LEU A 40 -2.35 -4.46 -15.15
CA LEU A 40 -2.11 -5.72 -14.41
C LEU A 40 -2.90 -5.79 -13.11
N LEU A 41 -2.95 -4.69 -12.36
CA LEU A 41 -3.72 -4.62 -11.12
C LEU A 41 -5.19 -4.97 -11.39
N LEU A 42 -5.80 -4.39 -12.43
CA LEU A 42 -7.22 -4.64 -12.75
C LEU A 42 -7.48 -6.06 -13.23
N GLU A 43 -6.56 -6.63 -14.01
CA GLU A 43 -6.65 -8.01 -14.51
C GLU A 43 -6.63 -9.02 -13.36
N HIS A 44 -5.81 -8.75 -12.34
CA HIS A 44 -5.55 -9.69 -11.26
C HIS A 44 -6.33 -9.38 -9.97
N LEU A 45 -7.04 -8.27 -9.85
CA LEU A 45 -7.84 -7.98 -8.66
C LEU A 45 -8.95 -9.03 -8.45
N SER A 46 -9.03 -9.60 -7.25
CA SER A 46 -10.07 -10.60 -6.91
C SER A 46 -11.46 -10.01 -6.64
N ALA A 47 -11.66 -8.71 -6.87
CA ALA A 47 -12.85 -7.97 -6.49
C ALA A 47 -13.46 -7.21 -7.70
N PRO A 48 -14.80 -7.11 -7.79
CA PRO A 48 -15.47 -6.29 -8.78
C PRO A 48 -15.00 -4.83 -8.75
N ILE A 49 -14.54 -4.35 -9.89
CA ILE A 49 -14.12 -2.95 -10.07
C ILE A 49 -15.34 -2.14 -10.49
N PHE A 50 -15.68 -1.13 -9.69
CA PHE A 50 -16.77 -0.20 -9.97
C PHE A 50 -16.29 1.03 -10.73
N LYS A 51 -15.10 1.52 -10.39
CA LYS A 51 -14.50 2.70 -11.02
C LYS A 51 -12.98 2.58 -11.01
N ASN A 52 -12.35 2.84 -12.14
CA ASN A 52 -10.90 2.96 -12.23
C ASN A 52 -10.53 4.09 -13.21
N TYR A 53 -9.48 4.83 -12.89
CA TYR A 53 -8.86 5.78 -13.82
C TYR A 53 -7.43 6.12 -13.39
N ILE A 54 -6.64 6.59 -14.35
CA ILE A 54 -5.34 7.23 -14.13
C ILE A 54 -5.49 8.72 -14.47
N ARG A 55 -4.89 9.59 -13.66
CA ARG A 55 -4.88 11.04 -13.89
C ARG A 55 -3.55 11.65 -13.50
N ASN A 56 -3.21 12.74 -14.16
CA ASN A 56 -2.10 13.59 -13.78
C ASN A 56 -2.64 14.79 -13.02
N SER A 57 -2.21 14.96 -11.77
CA SER A 57 -2.46 16.17 -10.99
C SER A 57 -1.26 17.12 -11.11
N LEU A 58 -1.39 18.33 -10.56
CA LEU A 58 -0.24 19.25 -10.45
C LEU A 58 0.85 18.75 -9.50
N ILE A 59 0.55 17.76 -8.66
CA ILE A 59 1.44 17.25 -7.61
C ILE A 59 2.12 15.95 -8.05
N SER A 60 1.35 15.04 -8.64
CA SER A 60 1.81 13.70 -9.04
C SER A 60 0.79 13.01 -9.96
N PRO A 61 1.22 12.14 -10.88
CA PRO A 61 0.35 11.14 -11.50
C PRO A 61 -0.20 10.17 -10.45
N TYR A 62 -1.44 9.71 -10.64
CA TYR A 62 -2.06 8.77 -9.72
C TYR A 62 -3.04 7.83 -10.40
N SER A 63 -3.12 6.61 -9.90
CA SER A 63 -4.23 5.68 -10.15
C SER A 63 -5.25 5.82 -9.03
N TYR A 64 -6.54 5.77 -9.40
CA TYR A 64 -7.65 5.63 -8.48
C TYR A 64 -8.44 4.39 -8.85
N THR A 65 -8.78 3.58 -7.83
CA THR A 65 -9.62 2.40 -8.01
C THR A 65 -10.65 2.32 -6.88
N ARG A 66 -11.89 2.04 -7.27
CA ARG A 66 -12.99 1.69 -6.37
C ARG A 66 -13.45 0.28 -6.70
N ILE A 67 -13.47 -0.56 -5.68
CA ILE A 67 -13.99 -1.92 -5.73
C ILE A 67 -15.16 -2.08 -4.76
N GLU A 68 -16.02 -3.05 -5.04
CA GLU A 68 -17.02 -3.53 -4.09
C GLU A 68 -16.57 -4.88 -3.56
N ARG A 69 -16.44 -5.03 -2.23
CA ARG A 69 -16.19 -6.34 -1.63
C ARG A 69 -17.50 -7.13 -1.63
N ALA A 70 -17.35 -8.45 -1.79
CA ALA A 70 -18.41 -9.40 -1.52
C ALA A 70 -18.98 -9.14 -0.11
N PRO A 71 -20.29 -9.30 0.07
CA PRO A 71 -20.94 -8.89 1.30
C PRO A 71 -20.39 -9.71 2.48
N LYS A 72 -19.89 -9.01 3.51
CA LYS A 72 -19.46 -9.65 4.75
C LYS A 72 -20.73 -9.97 5.54
N ARG A 73 -20.84 -11.21 6.02
CA ARG A 73 -21.92 -11.55 6.95
C ARG A 73 -21.72 -10.72 8.20
N VAL A 74 -22.56 -9.71 8.42
CA VAL A 74 -22.61 -8.99 9.68
C VAL A 74 -23.36 -9.90 10.64
N ASP A 75 -22.62 -10.62 11.47
CA ASP A 75 -23.21 -11.26 12.64
C ASP A 75 -23.55 -10.14 13.63
N THR A 76 -24.73 -9.56 13.45
CA THR A 76 -25.32 -8.65 14.44
C THR A 76 -25.46 -9.46 15.73
N ILE A 77 -24.56 -9.24 16.69
CA ILE A 77 -24.73 -9.77 18.04
C ILE A 77 -26.04 -9.15 18.57
N ASN A 78 -27.06 -10.02 18.72
CA ASN A 78 -28.33 -9.89 19.45
C ASN A 78 -28.68 -8.48 19.95
N THR A 79 -29.83 -7.90 19.58
CA THR A 79 -31.03 -8.01 20.44
C THR A 79 -32.40 -7.98 19.71
N ASN A 80 -32.64 -8.69 18.59
CA ASN A 80 -34.01 -8.94 18.15
C ASN A 80 -34.14 -10.10 17.12
N PRO A 81 -35.01 -11.12 17.32
CA PRO A 81 -35.19 -12.24 16.38
C PRO A 81 -35.82 -11.87 15.02
N LEU A 82 -36.13 -10.59 14.78
CA LEU A 82 -36.66 -10.07 13.51
C LEU A 82 -35.58 -9.45 12.60
N ASN A 83 -34.31 -9.40 13.03
CA ASN A 83 -33.23 -8.86 12.21
C ASN A 83 -32.78 -9.88 11.16
N LYS A 84 -33.29 -9.70 9.93
CA LYS A 84 -32.72 -10.27 8.71
C LYS A 84 -31.21 -10.03 8.73
N SER A 85 -30.43 -11.06 8.40
CA SER A 85 -29.01 -10.92 8.07
C SER A 85 -28.84 -9.81 7.05
N SER A 86 -28.32 -8.67 7.48
CA SER A 86 -28.05 -7.56 6.58
C SER A 86 -26.70 -7.81 5.94
N TRP A 87 -26.71 -8.05 4.63
CA TRP A 87 -25.52 -8.03 3.81
C TRP A 87 -25.16 -6.56 3.57
N SER A 88 -24.17 -6.02 4.28
CA SER A 88 -23.59 -4.72 3.92
C SER A 88 -22.49 -4.96 2.89
N TRP A 89 -22.67 -4.41 1.70
CA TRP A 89 -21.60 -4.27 0.72
C TRP A 89 -20.53 -3.35 1.33
N LEU A 90 -19.28 -3.83 1.40
CA LEU A 90 -18.15 -3.04 1.86
C LEU A 90 -17.40 -2.56 0.61
N SER A 91 -17.53 -1.29 0.27
CA SER A 91 -16.74 -0.65 -0.78
C SER A 91 -15.34 -0.32 -0.27
N ALA A 92 -14.34 -0.52 -1.10
CA ALA A 92 -12.99 -0.02 -0.86
C ALA A 92 -12.60 0.93 -1.99
N GLU A 93 -12.11 2.10 -1.64
CA GLU A 93 -11.50 3.03 -2.59
C GLU A 93 -10.05 3.19 -2.22
N PHE A 94 -9.17 3.14 -3.21
CA PHE A 94 -7.76 3.36 -3.00
C PHE A 94 -7.13 4.16 -4.14
N THR A 95 -6.02 4.80 -3.82
CA THR A 95 -5.19 5.55 -4.73
C THR A 95 -3.74 5.14 -4.59
N ILE A 96 -3.04 5.14 -5.73
CA ILE A 96 -1.59 4.93 -5.80
C ILE A 96 -1.00 6.17 -6.47
N HIS A 97 -0.13 6.87 -5.76
CA HIS A 97 0.57 8.07 -6.24
C HIS A 97 2.00 8.08 -5.71
N TYR A 98 2.81 9.04 -6.13
CA TYR A 98 4.23 9.06 -5.77
C TYR A 98 4.52 10.02 -4.62
N ASP A 99 5.31 9.58 -3.64
CA ASP A 99 5.84 10.42 -2.56
C ASP A 99 7.26 10.91 -2.93
N ASN A 100 7.41 12.22 -3.09
CA ASN A 100 8.68 12.83 -3.50
C ASN A 100 9.74 12.85 -2.38
N PHE A 101 9.33 12.79 -1.11
CA PHE A 101 10.25 12.85 0.02
C PHE A 101 10.90 11.49 0.26
N TYR A 102 10.09 10.43 0.27
CA TYR A 102 10.54 9.05 0.45
C TYR A 102 10.93 8.35 -0.85
N ARG A 103 10.63 8.95 -2.01
CA ARG A 103 10.95 8.43 -3.34
C ARG A 103 10.42 7.01 -3.57
N VAL A 104 9.15 6.83 -3.21
CA VAL A 104 8.41 5.56 -3.30
C VAL A 104 6.95 5.81 -3.65
N PRO A 105 6.23 4.83 -4.21
CA PRO A 105 4.78 4.87 -4.31
C PRO A 105 4.13 4.88 -2.91
N LEU A 106 3.03 5.64 -2.82
CA LEU A 106 2.20 5.79 -1.64
C LEU A 106 0.82 5.19 -1.90
N PHE A 107 0.37 4.38 -0.94
CA PHE A 107 -0.96 3.79 -0.95
C PHE A 107 -1.86 4.52 0.04
N SER A 108 -2.99 5.00 -0.47
CA SER A 108 -4.03 5.58 0.37
C SER A 108 -5.34 4.87 0.11
N PHE A 109 -6.15 4.67 1.15
CA PHE A 109 -7.43 4.00 1.00
C PHE A 109 -8.50 4.51 1.98
N ARG A 110 -9.74 4.12 1.70
CA ARG A 110 -10.91 4.29 2.57
C ARG A 110 -11.87 3.12 2.37
N LEU A 111 -12.56 2.73 3.43
CA LEU A 111 -13.52 1.63 3.43
C LEU A 111 -14.90 2.19 3.75
N ASP A 112 -15.89 2.03 2.87
CA ASP A 112 -17.24 2.60 3.02
C ASP A 112 -17.29 4.09 3.34
N LEU A 113 -16.29 4.85 2.86
CA LEU A 113 -16.09 6.26 3.22
C LEU A 113 -15.84 6.49 4.72
N LEU A 114 -15.70 5.42 5.50
CA LEU A 114 -15.35 5.44 6.90
C LEU A 114 -13.82 5.45 7.05
N LEU A 115 -13.37 6.27 8.00
CA LEU A 115 -12.02 6.22 8.52
C LEU A 115 -12.02 5.20 9.64
N VAL A 116 -11.70 3.96 9.31
CA VAL A 116 -11.54 2.90 10.31
C VAL A 116 -10.14 3.02 10.88
N ASP A 117 -10.02 3.05 12.20
CA ASP A 117 -8.72 3.10 12.87
C ASP A 117 -7.88 1.93 12.38
N SER A 118 -6.73 2.26 11.83
CA SER A 118 -5.90 1.33 11.10
C SER A 118 -4.68 1.00 11.96
N ASN A 119 -4.13 -0.18 11.74
CA ASN A 119 -3.02 -0.73 12.51
C ASN A 119 -1.82 0.24 12.64
N SER A 120 -0.78 -0.17 13.39
CA SER A 120 0.44 0.62 13.64
C SER A 120 1.21 1.10 12.39
N TYR A 121 0.81 0.69 11.18
CA TYR A 121 1.44 1.06 9.91
C TYR A 121 0.71 2.18 9.18
N CYS A 122 -0.43 2.62 9.71
CA CYS A 122 -1.29 3.57 9.03
C CYS A 122 -1.54 4.84 9.84
N ALA A 123 -1.82 5.93 9.13
CA ALA A 123 -2.24 7.20 9.70
C ALA A 123 -3.42 7.76 8.91
N ILE A 124 -4.24 8.57 9.57
CA ILE A 124 -5.30 9.34 8.90
C ILE A 124 -4.73 10.73 8.60
N ASP A 125 -4.80 11.16 7.35
CA ASP A 125 -4.39 12.50 6.94
C ASP A 125 -5.23 13.00 5.74
N ILE A 126 -5.01 14.25 5.32
CA ILE A 126 -5.61 14.84 4.15
C ILE A 126 -4.87 14.37 2.90
N HIS A 127 -5.63 13.88 1.92
CA HIS A 127 -5.06 13.40 0.68
C HIS A 127 -4.40 14.51 -0.13
N PRO A 128 -3.11 14.39 -0.48
CA PRO A 128 -2.38 15.48 -1.14
C PRO A 128 -3.01 15.86 -2.48
N ILE A 129 -3.53 14.89 -3.23
CA ILE A 129 -4.23 15.12 -4.51
C ILE A 129 -5.72 15.40 -4.33
N LEU A 130 -6.45 14.59 -3.54
CA LEU A 130 -7.92 14.64 -3.48
C LEU A 130 -8.47 15.60 -2.41
N GLN A 131 -7.61 16.16 -1.56
CA GLN A 131 -7.93 17.22 -0.58
C GLN A 131 -9.09 16.86 0.37
N ASN A 132 -9.19 15.59 0.75
CA ASN A 132 -10.13 15.09 1.76
C ASN A 132 -9.47 13.98 2.60
N PRO A 133 -10.05 13.58 3.75
CA PRO A 133 -9.41 12.62 4.66
C PRO A 133 -9.34 11.20 4.10
N TRP A 134 -8.15 10.57 4.19
CA TRP A 134 -7.86 9.20 3.77
C TRP A 134 -6.96 8.50 4.80
N ILE A 135 -6.91 7.17 4.72
CA ILE A 135 -5.94 6.37 5.46
C ILE A 135 -4.70 6.20 4.58
N TYR A 136 -3.52 6.44 5.14
CA TYR A 136 -2.21 6.34 4.51
C TYR A 136 -1.44 5.21 5.13
N MET A 137 -0.82 4.37 4.31
CA MET A 137 0.27 3.53 4.78
C MET A 137 1.55 4.38 4.88
N HIS A 138 2.19 4.39 6.06
CA HIS A 138 3.40 5.18 6.25
C HIS A 138 4.56 4.58 5.43
N PRO A 139 5.25 5.36 4.57
CA PRO A 139 6.18 4.82 3.59
C PRO A 139 7.62 4.60 4.10
N CYS A 140 7.92 4.87 5.38
CA CYS A 140 9.31 4.91 5.87
C CYS A 140 10.09 3.59 5.74
N GLU A 141 9.40 2.45 5.79
CA GLU A 141 10.03 1.13 5.62
C GLU A 141 9.88 0.59 4.19
N THR A 142 9.29 1.35 3.26
CA THR A 142 9.03 0.86 1.90
C THR A 142 10.34 0.58 1.17
N SER A 143 11.29 1.53 1.18
CA SER A 143 12.57 1.37 0.47
C SER A 143 13.37 0.19 1.02
N SER A 144 13.56 0.13 2.35
CA SER A 144 14.29 -0.97 3.02
C SER A 144 13.66 -2.34 2.76
N THR A 145 12.32 -2.41 2.74
CA THR A 145 11.60 -3.66 2.46
C THR A 145 11.72 -4.07 1.01
N MET A 146 11.57 -3.13 0.06
CA MET A 146 11.66 -3.42 -1.36
C MET A 146 13.07 -3.87 -1.75
N ASP A 147 14.11 -3.25 -1.19
CA ASP A 147 15.52 -3.65 -1.39
C ASP A 147 15.74 -5.12 -1.04
N GLY A 148 15.09 -5.62 0.03
CA GLY A 148 15.17 -7.02 0.42
C GLY A 148 14.40 -7.98 -0.48
N ILE A 149 13.32 -7.52 -1.14
CA ILE A 149 12.50 -8.32 -2.06
C ILE A 149 13.21 -8.47 -3.42
N GLY A 150 13.82 -7.39 -3.91
CA GLY A 150 14.43 -7.32 -5.24
C GLY A 150 13.41 -7.32 -6.38
N TRP A 151 13.73 -6.66 -7.49
CA TRP A 151 12.86 -6.53 -8.66
C TRP A 151 13.66 -6.44 -9.96
N THR A 152 12.99 -6.72 -11.08
CA THR A 152 13.63 -6.77 -12.41
C THR A 152 13.41 -5.51 -13.23
N ASP A 153 12.28 -4.83 -13.05
CA ASP A 153 11.93 -3.58 -13.72
C ASP A 153 10.92 -2.77 -12.89
N ASP A 154 10.59 -1.57 -13.36
CA ASP A 154 9.71 -0.62 -12.67
C ASP A 154 8.28 -1.14 -12.49
N VAL A 155 7.79 -1.98 -13.40
CA VAL A 155 6.46 -2.58 -13.27
C VAL A 155 6.48 -3.70 -12.25
N ASP A 156 7.50 -4.55 -12.28
CA ASP A 156 7.73 -5.61 -11.27
C ASP A 156 7.86 -5.01 -9.86
N TYR A 157 8.54 -3.87 -9.73
CA TYR A 157 8.59 -3.11 -8.47
C TYR A 157 7.18 -2.76 -7.98
N LEU A 158 6.33 -2.15 -8.82
CA LEU A 158 4.97 -1.75 -8.42
C LEU A 158 4.08 -2.97 -8.09
N VAL A 159 4.21 -4.07 -8.82
CA VAL A 159 3.47 -5.31 -8.58
C VAL A 159 3.85 -5.93 -7.23
N LYS A 160 5.15 -6.02 -6.92
CA LYS A 160 5.64 -6.54 -5.64
C LYS A 160 5.28 -5.62 -4.49
N TRP A 161 5.45 -4.31 -4.68
CA TRP A 161 5.09 -3.29 -3.70
C TRP A 161 3.61 -3.36 -3.34
N ILE A 162 2.69 -3.37 -4.32
CA ILE A 162 1.25 -3.43 -4.00
C ILE A 162 0.87 -4.76 -3.35
N GLY A 163 1.55 -5.85 -3.71
CA GLY A 163 1.38 -7.15 -3.05
C GLY A 163 1.72 -7.08 -1.56
N MET A 164 2.87 -6.48 -1.21
CA MET A 164 3.26 -6.21 0.18
C MET A 164 2.22 -5.33 0.90
N VAL A 165 1.82 -4.22 0.29
CA VAL A 165 0.84 -3.29 0.86
C VAL A 165 -0.48 -4.01 1.16
N PHE A 166 -1.03 -4.76 0.19
CA PHE A 166 -2.27 -5.50 0.40
C PHE A 166 -2.16 -6.51 1.53
N LEU A 167 -1.05 -7.24 1.64
CA LEU A 167 -0.83 -8.16 2.76
C LEU A 167 -0.85 -7.45 4.13
N MET A 168 -0.37 -6.21 4.21
CA MET A 168 -0.27 -5.46 5.46
C MET A 168 -1.56 -4.76 5.87
N VAL A 169 -2.26 -4.12 4.93
CA VAL A 169 -3.38 -3.22 5.25
C VAL A 169 -4.74 -3.71 4.74
N LEU A 170 -4.75 -4.58 3.74
CA LEU A 170 -5.97 -5.07 3.10
C LEU A 170 -5.87 -6.56 2.75
N PRO A 171 -5.59 -7.47 3.72
CA PRO A 171 -5.26 -8.87 3.42
C PRO A 171 -6.43 -9.65 2.77
N ASP A 172 -7.66 -9.17 2.93
CA ASP A 172 -8.84 -9.74 2.26
C ASP A 172 -8.92 -9.39 0.76
N ILE A 173 -8.15 -8.40 0.29
CA ILE A 173 -8.02 -8.04 -1.11
C ILE A 173 -6.81 -8.79 -1.65
N GLN A 174 -7.07 -9.89 -2.35
CA GLN A 174 -6.02 -10.69 -2.97
C GLN A 174 -5.83 -10.25 -4.43
N MET A 175 -4.58 -10.11 -4.87
CA MET A 175 -4.27 -10.20 -6.29
C MET A 175 -4.23 -11.69 -6.66
N ARG A 176 -5.06 -12.11 -7.61
CA ARG A 176 -4.99 -13.43 -8.26
C ARG A 176 -3.75 -13.44 -9.15
N TYR A 177 -2.59 -13.68 -8.57
CA TYR A 177 -1.39 -13.90 -9.35
C TYR A 177 -1.53 -15.25 -10.08
N ILE A 178 -1.70 -15.21 -11.40
CA ILE A 178 -1.60 -16.40 -12.24
C ILE A 178 -0.14 -16.46 -12.67
N VAL A 179 0.63 -17.37 -12.09
CA VAL A 179 1.95 -17.71 -12.63
C VAL A 179 1.69 -18.37 -13.98
N GLN A 180 2.06 -17.71 -15.08
CA GLN A 180 2.19 -18.34 -16.39
C GLN A 180 3.62 -18.85 -16.58
#